data_AF-A0A392Q309-F1
#
_entry.id   AF-A0A392Q309-F1
#
_cell.length_a   1.000
_cell.length_b   1.000
_cell.length_c   1.000
_cell.angle_alpha   90.00
_cell.angle_beta   90.00
_cell.angle_gamma   90.00
#
_symmetry.space_group_name_H-M   'P 1'
#
loop_
_entity.id
_entity.type
_entity.pdbx_description
1 polymer ?
#
loop_
_entity_poly.entity_id
_entity_poly.type
_entity_poly.pdbx_seq_one_letter_code
_entity_poly.pdbx_strand_id
1 'polypeptide(L)'
;VSGFDLFQKLAGVGLDELSSQVLSSLMPIDELIGKTAEQIAFEGIASAVVQGRNKEGASSSAARIVSALKSMSTIISSGRKERISTGLWNVDEDPVTIEELLPISMQKIESMTVEALKIQADTAEEEAPFEVSALRSKKGESGKDLLASAIPLEDWIRDQTLISYKKGAATASSDDESGRVTLILVVQLRDPLRRYEAVGGPTMVLIHATRAATKGNEE
;
A
#
# COMPACT_ATOMS: atom_id res chain seq x y z
N VAL A 1 -1.32 17.85 -5.63
CA VAL A 1 -0.56 16.91 -6.49
C VAL A 1 -1.54 15.84 -6.94
N SER A 2 -1.74 15.68 -8.25
CA SER A 2 -2.54 14.58 -8.78
C SER A 2 -1.75 13.26 -8.73
N GLY A 3 -2.43 12.10 -8.83
CA GLY A 3 -1.73 10.82 -8.95
C GLY A 3 -0.80 10.75 -10.17
N PHE A 4 -1.16 11.45 -11.25
CA PHE A 4 -0.33 11.55 -12.45
C PHE A 4 0.94 12.38 -12.22
N ASP A 5 0.83 13.53 -11.56
CA ASP A 5 2.01 14.36 -11.21
C ASP A 5 2.97 13.58 -10.32
N LEU A 6 2.43 12.80 -9.38
CA LEU A 6 3.22 11.95 -8.49
C LEU A 6 3.99 10.89 -9.28
N PHE A 7 3.34 10.26 -10.27
CA PHE A 7 3.97 9.27 -11.14
C PHE A 7 5.05 9.90 -12.05
N GLN A 8 4.81 11.10 -12.60
CA GLN A 8 5.82 11.84 -13.36
C GLN A 8 7.02 12.28 -12.50
N LYS A 9 6.80 12.63 -11.22
CA LYS A 9 7.87 12.95 -10.27
C LYS A 9 8.72 11.70 -9.97
N LEU A 10 8.09 10.54 -9.77
CA LEU A 10 8.78 9.26 -9.57
C LEU A 10 9.58 8.83 -10.81
N ALA A 11 9.02 9.01 -12.01
CA ALA A 11 9.74 8.74 -13.26
C ALA A 11 11.04 9.56 -13.40
N GLY A 12 11.11 10.73 -12.74
CA GLY A 12 12.32 11.56 -12.70
C GLY A 12 13.40 11.14 -11.69
N VAL A 13 13.12 10.19 -10.80
CA VAL A 13 14.09 9.69 -9.79
C VAL A 13 15.12 8.75 -10.43
N GLY A 14 14.70 7.98 -11.43
CA GLY A 14 15.52 6.95 -12.09
C GLY A 14 15.43 5.58 -11.39
N LEU A 15 15.65 4.52 -12.15
CA LEU A 15 15.47 3.13 -11.70
C LEU A 15 16.48 2.72 -10.61
N ASP A 16 17.74 3.09 -10.77
CA ASP A 16 18.80 2.70 -9.83
C ASP A 16 18.57 3.32 -8.44
N GLU A 17 18.21 4.59 -8.38
CA GLU A 17 17.89 5.28 -7.12
C GLU A 17 16.60 4.73 -6.50
N LEU A 18 15.56 4.52 -7.33
CA LEU A 18 14.30 3.94 -6.86
C LEU A 18 14.50 2.55 -6.25
N SER A 19 15.28 1.69 -6.93
CA SER A 19 15.57 0.34 -6.43
C SER A 19 16.41 0.37 -5.15
N SER A 20 17.45 1.22 -5.09
CA SER A 20 18.28 1.38 -3.89
C SER A 20 17.46 1.85 -2.69
N GLN A 21 16.68 2.93 -2.83
CA GLN A 21 15.89 3.48 -1.71
C GLN A 21 14.72 2.56 -1.33
N VAL A 22 13.95 2.08 -2.31
CA VAL A 22 12.73 1.33 -2.01
C VAL A 22 13.06 -0.11 -1.59
N LEU A 23 13.87 -0.84 -2.36
CA LEU A 23 14.12 -2.26 -2.09
C LEU A 23 15.16 -2.49 -1.00
N SER A 24 16.16 -1.59 -0.87
CA SER A 24 17.26 -1.81 0.09
C SER A 24 17.06 -1.06 1.40
N SER A 25 16.48 0.15 1.36
CA SER A 25 16.34 0.98 2.57
C SER A 25 14.96 0.94 3.21
N LEU A 26 13.88 0.86 2.42
CA LEU A 26 12.52 1.05 2.94
C LEU A 26 11.73 -0.26 3.08
N MET A 27 11.85 -1.19 2.12
CA MET A 27 11.05 -2.42 2.07
C MET A 27 11.88 -3.61 1.56
N PRO A 28 12.78 -4.16 2.40
CA PRO A 28 13.43 -5.42 2.08
C PRO A 28 12.36 -6.53 1.97
N ILE A 29 12.39 -7.28 0.88
CA ILE A 29 11.48 -8.40 0.66
C ILE A 29 12.06 -9.65 1.34
N ASP A 30 11.27 -10.28 2.21
CA ASP A 30 11.67 -11.53 2.84
C ASP A 30 11.82 -12.67 1.81
N GLU A 31 12.83 -13.51 2.03
CA GLU A 31 12.98 -14.75 1.29
C GLU A 31 11.97 -15.79 1.79
N LEU A 32 10.92 -16.01 0.99
CA LEU A 32 9.85 -16.97 1.28
C LEU A 32 10.04 -18.31 0.56
N ILE A 33 11.14 -18.49 -0.19
CA ILE A 33 11.38 -19.71 -0.96
C ILE A 33 11.44 -20.90 -0.01
N GLY A 34 10.67 -21.93 -0.33
CA GLY A 34 10.65 -23.16 0.44
C GLY A 34 9.80 -23.14 1.71
N LYS A 35 9.27 -21.97 2.12
CA LYS A 35 8.32 -21.85 3.23
C LYS A 35 6.89 -22.18 2.76
N THR A 36 6.15 -22.94 3.56
CA THR A 36 4.71 -23.13 3.31
C THR A 36 3.90 -21.95 3.86
N ALA A 37 2.70 -21.71 3.33
CA ALA A 37 1.79 -20.69 3.88
C ALA A 37 1.50 -20.92 5.37
N GLU A 38 1.44 -22.18 5.81
CA GLU A 38 1.27 -22.55 7.22
C GLU A 38 2.46 -22.09 8.06
N GLN A 39 3.70 -22.32 7.61
CA GLN A 39 4.90 -21.87 8.31
C GLN A 39 4.94 -20.35 8.42
N ILE A 40 4.60 -19.63 7.35
CA ILE A 40 4.53 -18.16 7.36
C ILE A 40 3.47 -17.69 8.36
N ALA A 41 2.29 -18.33 8.39
CA ALA A 41 1.24 -18.01 9.35
C ALA A 41 1.68 -18.28 10.79
N PHE A 42 2.36 -19.40 11.06
CA PHE A 42 2.92 -19.72 12.38
C PHE A 42 3.99 -18.73 12.82
N GLU A 43 4.92 -18.36 11.94
CA GLU A 43 5.93 -17.33 12.19
C GLU A 43 5.29 -15.97 12.50
N GLY A 44 4.25 -15.59 11.75
CA GLY A 44 3.48 -14.37 11.98
C GLY A 44 2.79 -14.35 13.34
N ILE A 45 2.13 -15.44 13.72
CA ILE A 45 1.51 -15.59 15.05
C ILE A 45 2.58 -15.51 16.15
N ALA A 46 3.70 -16.22 15.98
CA ALA A 46 4.80 -16.19 16.94
C ALA A 46 5.36 -14.77 17.11
N SER A 47 5.57 -14.04 16.01
CA SER A 47 6.03 -12.66 16.02
C SER A 47 5.05 -11.74 16.76
N ALA A 48 3.75 -11.86 16.47
CA ALA A 48 2.70 -11.09 17.16
C ALA A 48 2.66 -11.38 18.67
N VAL A 49 2.84 -12.65 19.07
CA VAL A 49 2.92 -13.06 20.48
C VAL A 49 4.16 -12.48 21.16
N VAL A 50 5.33 -12.55 20.52
CA VAL A 50 6.58 -12.01 21.07
C VAL A 50 6.49 -10.49 21.24
N GLN A 51 6.02 -9.76 20.22
CA GLN A 51 5.82 -8.32 20.30
C GLN A 51 4.78 -7.94 21.37
N GLY A 52 3.71 -8.73 21.50
CA GLY A 52 2.66 -8.53 22.50
C GLY A 52 3.10 -8.71 23.96
N ARG A 53 4.21 -9.42 24.23
CA ARG A 53 4.75 -9.60 25.59
C ARG A 53 5.53 -8.38 26.10
N ASN A 54 5.95 -7.46 25.23
CA ASN A 54 6.79 -6.31 25.58
C ASN A 54 6.01 -5.01 25.87
N LYS A 55 4.68 -4.98 25.71
CA LYS A 55 3.84 -3.81 26.03
C LYS A 55 2.60 -4.26 26.80
N GLU A 56 2.30 -3.54 27.87
CA GLU A 56 1.24 -3.78 28.85
C GLU A 56 -0.08 -4.29 28.23
N GLY A 57 -0.61 -5.41 28.76
CA GLY A 57 -1.97 -5.89 28.48
C GLY A 57 -2.13 -6.77 27.25
N ALA A 58 -1.92 -8.08 27.43
CA ALA A 58 -1.92 -9.13 26.39
C ALA A 58 -3.26 -9.39 25.65
N SER A 59 -4.29 -8.55 25.80
CA SER A 59 -5.62 -8.79 25.23
C SER A 59 -6.02 -7.87 24.06
N SER A 60 -5.48 -6.66 23.94
CA SER A 60 -6.01 -5.69 22.95
C SER A 60 -5.33 -5.75 21.59
N SER A 61 -4.00 -5.94 21.54
CA SER A 61 -3.25 -5.79 20.27
C SER A 61 -3.42 -6.99 19.35
N ALA A 62 -3.34 -8.22 19.87
CA ALA A 62 -3.58 -9.43 19.08
C ALA A 62 -5.04 -9.51 18.59
N ALA A 63 -6.01 -9.14 19.43
CA ALA A 63 -7.41 -9.10 19.05
C ALA A 63 -7.68 -8.06 17.94
N ARG A 64 -7.05 -6.88 18.01
CA ARG A 64 -7.11 -5.88 16.93
C ARG A 64 -6.55 -6.41 15.62
N ILE A 65 -5.39 -7.08 15.64
CA ILE A 65 -4.79 -7.67 14.43
C ILE A 65 -5.73 -8.69 13.80
N VAL A 66 -6.28 -9.62 14.60
CA VAL A 66 -7.22 -10.63 14.10
C VAL A 66 -8.50 -9.98 13.54
N SER A 67 -9.01 -8.95 14.21
CA SER A 67 -10.18 -8.19 13.72
C SER A 67 -9.89 -7.48 12.40
N ALA A 68 -8.74 -6.82 12.28
CA ALA A 68 -8.30 -6.16 11.05
C ALA A 68 -8.15 -7.17 9.90
N LEU A 69 -7.51 -8.32 10.14
CA LEU A 69 -7.38 -9.40 9.15
C LEU A 69 -8.73 -9.95 8.70
N LYS A 70 -9.67 -10.14 9.64
CA LYS A 70 -11.04 -10.57 9.33
C LYS A 70 -11.77 -9.54 8.47
N SER A 71 -11.62 -8.26 8.79
CA SER A 71 -12.18 -7.16 7.99
C SER A 71 -11.60 -7.17 6.57
N MET A 72 -10.28 -7.18 6.44
CA MET A 72 -9.58 -7.26 5.15
C MET A 72 -10.03 -8.46 4.32
N SER A 73 -10.12 -9.65 4.93
CA SER A 73 -10.58 -10.87 4.27
C SER A 73 -12.01 -10.71 3.74
N THR A 74 -12.88 -10.09 4.53
CA THR A 74 -14.28 -9.83 4.15
C THR A 74 -14.33 -8.90 2.93
N ILE A 75 -13.64 -7.76 2.99
CA ILE A 75 -13.58 -6.75 1.90
C ILE A 75 -13.03 -7.36 0.60
N ILE A 76 -11.94 -8.11 0.68
CA ILE A 76 -11.34 -8.76 -0.50
C ILE A 76 -12.29 -9.81 -1.09
N SER A 77 -12.96 -10.59 -0.23
CA SER A 77 -13.88 -11.63 -0.68
C SER A 77 -15.16 -11.08 -1.29
N SER A 78 -15.72 -10.00 -0.74
CA SER A 78 -16.95 -9.37 -1.23
C SER A 78 -16.70 -8.71 -2.58
N GLY A 79 -15.64 -7.91 -2.73
CA GLY A 79 -15.34 -7.27 -4.02
C GLY A 79 -14.97 -8.28 -5.10
N ARG A 80 -14.30 -9.40 -4.75
CA ARG A 80 -14.09 -10.51 -5.71
C ARG A 80 -15.42 -11.10 -6.17
N LYS A 81 -16.36 -11.36 -5.24
CA LYS A 81 -17.68 -11.90 -5.57
C LYS A 81 -18.45 -10.96 -6.50
N GLU A 82 -18.44 -9.66 -6.20
CA GLU A 82 -19.07 -8.64 -7.03
C GLU A 82 -18.46 -8.63 -8.43
N ARG A 83 -17.14 -8.55 -8.55
CA ARG A 83 -16.43 -8.55 -9.83
C ARG A 83 -16.70 -9.80 -10.66
N ILE A 84 -16.80 -10.97 -10.04
CA ILE A 84 -17.19 -12.20 -10.74
C ILE A 84 -18.63 -12.10 -11.28
N SER A 85 -19.53 -11.45 -10.53
CA SER A 85 -20.94 -11.31 -10.93
C SER A 85 -21.19 -10.23 -11.98
N THR A 86 -20.49 -9.10 -11.92
CA THR A 86 -20.72 -7.92 -12.78
C THR A 86 -19.70 -7.78 -13.90
N GLY A 87 -18.53 -8.42 -13.78
CA GLY A 87 -17.38 -8.21 -14.66
C GLY A 87 -16.69 -6.86 -14.46
N LEU A 88 -17.18 -6.01 -13.55
CA LEU A 88 -16.68 -4.66 -13.31
C LEU A 88 -15.99 -4.61 -11.95
N TRP A 89 -14.88 -3.88 -11.87
CA TRP A 89 -14.34 -3.46 -10.59
C TRP A 89 -15.04 -2.18 -10.20
N ASN A 90 -15.85 -2.25 -9.13
CA ASN A 90 -16.57 -1.12 -8.57
C ASN A 90 -15.98 -0.81 -7.20
N VAL A 91 -15.70 0.47 -6.95
CA VAL A 91 -15.42 0.97 -5.60
C VAL A 91 -16.65 1.78 -5.23
N ASP A 92 -17.27 1.42 -4.11
CA ASP A 92 -18.40 2.17 -3.58
C ASP A 92 -18.04 3.67 -3.49
N GLU A 93 -18.98 4.54 -3.79
CA GLU A 93 -18.77 6.00 -3.73
C GLU A 93 -18.57 6.50 -2.29
N ASP A 94 -18.82 5.63 -1.31
CA ASP A 94 -18.68 5.93 0.10
C ASP A 94 -17.20 6.14 0.48
N PRO A 95 -16.90 7.18 1.29
CA PRO A 95 -15.55 7.39 1.78
C PRO A 95 -15.04 6.18 2.58
N VAL A 96 -13.89 5.67 2.18
CA VAL A 96 -13.24 4.53 2.84
C VAL A 96 -12.32 5.01 3.98
N THR A 97 -12.20 4.19 5.01
CA THR A 97 -11.22 4.44 6.07
C THR A 97 -9.81 4.09 5.59
N ILE A 98 -8.80 4.64 6.27
CA ILE A 98 -7.38 4.36 5.97
C ILE A 98 -7.07 2.84 6.02
N GLU A 99 -7.69 2.12 6.96
CA GLU A 99 -7.51 0.69 7.15
C GLU A 99 -8.08 -0.15 6.00
N GLU A 100 -9.07 0.40 5.28
CA GLU A 100 -9.75 -0.24 4.15
C GLU A 100 -9.06 0.04 2.80
N LEU A 101 -8.15 1.03 2.75
CA LEU A 101 -7.49 1.45 1.52
C LEU A 101 -6.71 0.32 0.85
N LEU A 102 -5.89 -0.40 1.63
CA LEU A 102 -5.10 -1.52 1.14
C LEU A 102 -5.98 -2.71 0.68
N PRO A 103 -6.91 -3.27 1.50
CA PRO A 103 -7.69 -4.43 1.07
C PRO A 103 -8.57 -4.16 -0.15
N ILE A 104 -9.08 -2.93 -0.34
CA ILE A 104 -9.82 -2.54 -1.55
C ILE A 104 -8.89 -2.50 -2.76
N SER A 105 -7.72 -1.85 -2.62
CA SER A 105 -6.74 -1.71 -3.70
C SER A 105 -6.13 -3.06 -4.11
N MET A 106 -6.01 -4.01 -3.16
CA MET A 106 -5.39 -5.33 -3.38
C MET A 106 -5.98 -6.08 -4.57
N GLN A 107 -7.29 -5.95 -4.80
CA GLN A 107 -7.97 -6.62 -5.92
C GLN A 107 -7.51 -6.09 -7.28
N LYS A 108 -7.24 -4.78 -7.38
CA LYS A 108 -6.71 -4.16 -8.59
C LYS A 108 -5.23 -4.44 -8.75
N ILE A 109 -4.49 -4.45 -7.63
CA ILE A 109 -3.06 -4.79 -7.59
C ILE A 109 -2.83 -6.20 -8.13
N GLU A 110 -3.60 -7.20 -7.68
CA GLU A 110 -3.50 -8.59 -8.15
C GLU A 110 -3.55 -8.67 -9.68
N SER A 111 -4.54 -8.03 -10.29
CA SER A 111 -4.67 -7.98 -11.76
C SER A 111 -3.53 -7.23 -12.43
N MET A 112 -3.12 -6.08 -11.88
CA MET A 112 -2.05 -5.25 -12.46
C MET A 112 -0.68 -5.92 -12.38
N THR A 113 -0.39 -6.67 -11.31
CA THR A 113 0.89 -7.37 -11.17
C THR A 113 0.99 -8.55 -12.15
N VAL A 114 -0.12 -9.21 -12.48
CA VAL A 114 -0.14 -10.26 -13.53
C VAL A 114 0.12 -9.63 -14.91
N GLU A 115 -0.49 -8.50 -15.23
CA GLU A 115 -0.19 -7.78 -16.48
C GLU A 115 1.26 -7.28 -16.52
N ALA A 116 1.78 -6.78 -15.39
CA ALA A 116 3.19 -6.41 -15.28
C ALA A 116 4.13 -7.61 -15.54
N LEU A 117 3.76 -8.80 -15.07
CA LEU A 117 4.52 -10.03 -15.37
C LEU A 117 4.46 -10.38 -16.86
N LYS A 118 3.30 -10.24 -17.51
CA LYS A 118 3.19 -10.47 -18.96
C LYS A 118 4.10 -9.52 -19.73
N ILE A 119 4.16 -8.24 -19.34
CA ILE A 119 5.08 -7.25 -19.92
C ILE A 119 6.54 -7.68 -19.72
N GLN A 120 6.92 -8.07 -18.49
CA GLN A 120 8.26 -8.57 -18.19
C GLN A 120 8.64 -9.81 -19.01
N ALA A 121 7.66 -10.66 -19.32
CA ALA A 121 7.83 -11.88 -20.10
C ALA A 121 7.69 -11.68 -21.62
N ASP A 122 7.45 -10.44 -22.09
CA ASP A 122 7.16 -10.13 -23.49
C ASP A 122 5.96 -10.92 -24.07
N THR A 123 4.93 -11.11 -23.23
CA THR A 123 3.67 -11.82 -23.54
C THR A 123 2.44 -10.96 -23.34
N ALA A 124 2.61 -9.64 -23.21
CA ALA A 124 1.51 -8.71 -23.13
C ALA A 124 0.75 -8.66 -24.47
N GLU A 125 -0.57 -8.79 -24.42
CA GLU A 125 -1.43 -8.76 -25.61
C GLU A 125 -1.70 -7.33 -26.10
N GLU A 126 -1.68 -6.38 -25.17
CA GLU A 126 -1.99 -4.96 -25.40
C GLU A 126 -0.75 -4.08 -25.18
N GLU A 127 -0.60 -3.05 -26.02
CA GLU A 127 0.42 -2.03 -25.86
C GLU A 127 0.06 -1.05 -24.72
N ALA A 128 1.07 -0.38 -24.15
CA ALA A 128 0.84 0.60 -23.09
C ALA A 128 -0.14 1.70 -23.57
N PRO A 129 -1.19 2.02 -22.80
CA PRO A 129 -2.21 2.98 -23.22
C PRO A 129 -1.66 4.41 -23.31
N PHE A 130 -0.59 4.72 -22.58
CA PHE A 130 0.13 5.98 -22.64
C PHE A 130 1.54 5.84 -22.06
N GLU A 131 2.44 6.71 -22.50
CA GLU A 131 3.77 6.86 -21.93
C GLU A 131 3.80 8.00 -20.92
N VAL A 132 4.59 7.83 -19.85
CA VAL A 132 4.79 8.86 -18.84
C VAL A 132 6.22 9.37 -18.88
N SER A 133 6.36 10.62 -19.31
CA SER A 133 7.63 11.34 -19.25
C SER A 133 7.88 11.92 -17.86
N ALA A 134 9.15 11.92 -17.45
CA ALA A 134 9.56 12.56 -16.20
C ALA A 134 9.24 14.07 -16.20
N LEU A 135 8.73 14.57 -15.07
CA LEU A 135 8.51 16.00 -14.89
C LEU A 135 9.88 16.69 -14.71
N ARG A 136 10.25 17.61 -15.62
CA ARG A 136 11.44 18.45 -15.45
C ARG A 136 11.18 19.45 -14.31
N SER A 137 11.57 19.08 -13.10
CA SER A 137 11.54 20.01 -11.97
C SER A 137 12.51 21.17 -12.21
N LYS A 138 12.00 22.41 -12.13
CA LYS A 138 12.85 23.60 -11.98
C LYS A 138 13.57 23.47 -10.64
N LYS A 139 14.86 23.10 -10.69
CA LYS A 139 15.88 23.21 -9.64
C LYS A 139 15.32 23.43 -8.21
N GLY A 140 14.81 22.38 -7.57
CA GLY A 140 14.45 22.45 -6.14
C GLY A 140 13.49 21.39 -5.59
N GLU A 141 12.52 20.89 -6.37
CA GLU A 141 11.59 19.85 -5.90
C GLU A 141 11.79 18.57 -6.70
N SER A 142 12.68 17.69 -6.25
CA SER A 142 12.97 16.45 -6.97
C SER A 142 12.07 15.33 -6.44
N GLY A 143 11.74 14.33 -7.26
CA GLY A 143 11.07 13.12 -6.77
C GLY A 143 11.82 12.41 -5.63
N LYS A 144 13.11 12.75 -5.40
CA LYS A 144 13.90 12.27 -4.26
C LYS A 144 13.37 12.78 -2.92
N ASP A 145 12.80 13.99 -2.90
CA ASP A 145 12.20 14.56 -1.68
C ASP A 145 10.96 13.75 -1.25
N LEU A 146 10.24 13.16 -2.21
CA LEU A 146 9.09 12.29 -1.95
C LEU A 146 9.51 10.99 -1.25
N LEU A 147 10.52 10.29 -1.79
CA LEU A 147 11.02 9.05 -1.20
C LEU A 147 11.75 9.30 0.12
N ALA A 148 12.47 10.43 0.25
CA ALA A 148 13.10 10.82 1.51
C ALA A 148 12.09 11.14 2.62
N SER A 149 10.88 11.58 2.26
CA SER A 149 9.78 11.79 3.21
C SER A 149 8.99 10.52 3.54
N ALA A 150 9.21 9.43 2.79
CA ALA A 150 8.51 8.17 3.03
C ALA A 150 9.01 7.55 4.33
N ILE A 151 8.07 7.15 5.18
CA ILE A 151 8.33 6.46 6.44
C ILE A 151 7.65 5.09 6.44
N PRO A 152 8.19 4.10 7.17
CA PRO A 152 7.53 2.82 7.36
C PRO A 152 6.10 2.98 7.91
N LEU A 153 5.21 2.05 7.55
CA LEU A 153 3.81 2.08 7.97
C LEU A 153 3.67 2.10 9.50
N GLU A 154 4.54 1.37 10.20
CA GLU A 154 4.55 1.26 11.66
C GLU A 154 4.87 2.59 12.34
N ASP A 155 5.76 3.38 11.73
CA ASP A 155 6.13 4.71 12.25
C ASP A 155 5.03 5.73 11.93
N TRP A 156 4.43 5.66 10.75
CA TRP A 156 3.29 6.51 10.39
C TRP A 156 2.08 6.30 11.31
N ILE A 157 1.75 5.05 11.65
CA ILE A 157 0.67 4.73 12.61
C ILE A 157 0.99 5.32 14.00
N ARG A 158 2.25 5.29 14.43
CA ARG A 158 2.68 5.85 15.72
C ARG A 158 2.52 7.36 15.74
N ASP A 159 2.91 8.05 14.67
CA ASP A 159 2.79 9.50 14.55
C ASP A 159 1.33 9.96 14.53
N GLN A 160 0.45 9.26 13.80
CA GLN A 160 -0.99 9.50 13.84
C GLN A 160 -1.57 9.37 15.25
N THR A 161 -1.16 8.34 15.98
CA THR A 161 -1.60 8.12 17.36
C THR A 161 -1.14 9.25 18.27
N LEU A 162 0.13 9.70 18.14
CA LEU A 162 0.68 10.82 18.90
C LEU A 162 -0.02 12.15 18.58
N ILE A 163 -0.34 12.40 17.32
CA ILE A 163 -1.10 13.59 16.88
C ILE A 163 -2.50 13.58 17.49
N SER A 164 -3.19 12.43 17.45
CA SER A 164 -4.54 12.31 18.04
C SER A 164 -4.52 12.59 19.55
N TYR A 165 -3.48 12.13 20.26
CA TYR A 165 -3.30 12.38 21.69
C TYR A 165 -3.01 13.85 22.01
N LYS A 166 -2.18 14.52 21.19
CA LYS A 166 -1.89 15.95 21.35
C LYS A 166 -3.07 16.86 20.99
N LYS A 167 -3.89 16.47 19.99
CA LYS A 167 -5.09 17.22 19.57
C LYS A 167 -6.21 17.18 20.61
N GLY A 168 -6.19 16.22 21.54
CA GLY A 168 -7.02 16.23 22.75
C GLY A 168 -6.64 17.30 23.78
N ALA A 169 -5.47 17.94 23.65
CA ALA A 169 -4.94 18.93 24.59
C ALA A 169 -4.70 20.33 24.00
N ALA A 170 -4.79 20.52 22.68
CA ALA A 170 -4.59 21.82 22.04
C ALA A 170 -5.64 22.06 20.94
N THR A 171 -6.26 23.24 21.02
CA THR A 171 -7.21 23.80 20.05
C THR A 171 -6.70 23.71 18.62
N ALA A 172 -7.60 23.34 17.70
CA ALA A 172 -7.38 23.19 16.28
C ALA A 172 -6.60 24.38 15.68
N SER A 173 -5.33 24.16 15.37
CA SER A 173 -4.55 25.04 14.49
C SER A 173 -4.85 24.67 13.04
N SER A 174 -5.29 25.69 12.32
CA SER A 174 -5.75 25.72 10.93
C SER A 174 -4.60 25.70 9.92
N ASP A 175 -4.12 24.51 9.57
CA ASP A 175 -3.47 24.27 8.27
C ASP A 175 -3.75 22.80 7.87
N ASP A 176 -4.90 22.61 7.25
CA ASP A 176 -5.43 21.33 6.77
C ASP A 176 -4.75 20.89 5.46
N GLU A 177 -3.44 20.67 5.51
CA GLU A 177 -2.69 19.99 4.43
C GLU A 177 -2.76 18.45 4.55
N SER A 178 -3.46 17.91 5.56
CA SER A 178 -3.55 16.47 5.87
C SER A 178 -4.71 15.72 5.17
N GLY A 179 -5.06 16.15 3.96
CA GLY A 179 -6.13 15.54 3.18
C GLY A 179 -5.68 14.38 2.28
N ARG A 180 -4.44 13.91 2.35
CA ARG A 180 -3.90 12.94 1.38
C ARG A 180 -3.08 11.85 2.04
N VAL A 181 -3.21 10.63 1.52
CA VAL A 181 -2.42 9.47 1.94
C VAL A 181 -1.81 8.85 0.69
N THR A 182 -0.50 8.62 0.70
CA THR A 182 0.21 7.91 -0.37
C THR A 182 0.90 6.70 0.23
N LEU A 183 0.58 5.51 -0.28
CA LEU A 183 1.22 4.25 0.12
C LEU A 183 2.07 3.76 -1.05
N ILE A 184 3.29 3.33 -0.75
CA ILE A 184 4.18 2.66 -1.68
C ILE A 184 4.29 1.21 -1.22
N LEU A 185 4.07 0.27 -2.12
CA LEU A 185 4.21 -1.16 -1.85
C LEU A 185 5.13 -1.80 -2.89
N VAL A 186 5.80 -2.87 -2.49
CA VAL A 186 6.54 -3.73 -3.41
C VAL A 186 5.88 -5.10 -3.40
N VAL A 187 5.52 -5.58 -4.59
CA VAL A 187 4.82 -6.85 -4.79
C VAL A 187 5.71 -7.79 -5.58
N GLN A 188 5.92 -8.99 -5.03
CA GLN A 188 6.64 -10.08 -5.70
C GLN A 188 5.69 -11.25 -5.92
N LEU A 189 5.44 -11.62 -7.17
CA LEU A 189 4.69 -12.84 -7.50
C LEU A 189 5.53 -14.07 -7.19
N ARG A 190 4.86 -15.13 -6.76
CA ARG A 190 5.48 -16.42 -6.40
C ARG A 190 4.62 -17.58 -6.90
N ASP A 191 5.26 -18.67 -7.29
CA ASP A 191 4.58 -19.89 -7.76
C ASP A 191 4.43 -20.91 -6.61
N PRO A 192 3.20 -21.16 -6.12
CA PRO A 192 2.96 -22.14 -5.06
C PRO A 192 3.33 -23.58 -5.45
N LEU A 193 3.27 -23.94 -6.74
CA LEU A 193 3.65 -25.27 -7.23
C LEU A 193 5.17 -25.48 -7.24
N ARG A 194 5.93 -24.39 -7.25
CA ARG A 194 7.40 -24.38 -7.17
C ARG A 194 7.89 -23.90 -5.81
N ARG A 195 7.19 -24.29 -4.73
CA ARG A 195 7.55 -23.95 -3.35
C ARG A 195 7.72 -22.43 -3.13
N TYR A 196 6.81 -21.64 -3.70
CA TYR A 196 6.82 -20.18 -3.60
C TYR A 196 8.10 -19.52 -4.15
N GLU A 197 8.73 -20.13 -5.15
CA GLU A 197 9.76 -19.50 -5.97
C GLU A 197 9.25 -18.17 -6.56
N ALA A 198 10.10 -17.15 -6.58
CA ALA A 198 9.76 -15.85 -7.16
C ALA A 198 9.57 -15.96 -8.68
N VAL A 199 8.51 -15.33 -9.19
CA VAL A 199 8.18 -15.29 -10.62
C VAL A 199 8.22 -13.84 -11.10
N GLY A 200 9.11 -13.54 -12.04
CA GLY A 200 9.35 -12.18 -12.52
C GLY A 200 10.06 -11.29 -11.49
N GLY A 201 10.30 -10.05 -11.90
CA GLY A 201 10.87 -9.01 -11.05
C GLY A 201 9.83 -8.36 -10.13
N PRO A 202 10.26 -7.77 -9.00
CA PRO A 202 9.37 -7.09 -8.08
C PRO A 202 8.71 -5.88 -8.77
N THR A 203 7.42 -5.69 -8.47
CA THR A 203 6.62 -4.58 -9.00
C THR A 203 6.36 -3.56 -7.90
N MET A 204 6.67 -2.29 -8.16
CA MET A 204 6.30 -1.20 -7.27
C MET A 204 4.87 -0.74 -7.54
N VAL A 205 4.09 -0.57 -6.48
CA VAL A 205 2.70 -0.13 -6.51
C VAL A 205 2.56 1.15 -5.72
N LEU A 206 1.81 2.10 -6.26
CA LEU A 206 1.50 3.37 -5.62
C LEU A 206 -0.01 3.48 -5.42
N ILE A 207 -0.43 3.69 -4.18
CA ILE A 207 -1.82 4.00 -3.85
C ILE A 207 -1.87 5.45 -3.39
N HIS A 208 -2.63 6.27 -4.11
CA HIS A 208 -2.84 7.67 -3.76
C HIS A 208 -4.31 7.90 -3.44
N ALA A 209 -4.60 8.30 -2.20
CA ALA A 209 -5.93 8.57 -1.70
C ALA A 209 -6.06 10.02 -1.23
N THR A 210 -7.23 10.61 -1.48
CA THR A 210 -7.57 11.95 -1.02
C THR A 210 -8.80 11.90 -0.12
N ARG A 211 -8.84 12.76 0.89
CA ARG A 211 -9.94 12.91 1.81
C ARG A 211 -11.20 13.32 1.03
N ALA A 212 -12.30 12.63 1.28
CA ALA A 212 -13.59 13.02 0.74
C ALA A 212 -13.98 14.42 1.25
N ALA A 213 -14.44 15.28 0.35
CA ALA A 213 -15.01 16.55 0.75
C ALA A 213 -16.24 16.29 1.61
N THR A 214 -16.36 16.95 2.76
CA THR A 214 -17.63 16.96 3.50
C THR A 214 -18.62 17.72 2.61
N LYS A 215 -19.55 17.01 1.95
CA LYS A 215 -20.69 17.67 1.30
C LYS A 215 -21.39 18.45 2.42
N GLY A 216 -21.29 19.77 2.40
CA GLY A 216 -22.13 20.61 3.23
C GLY A 216 -23.56 20.30 2.83
N ASN A 217 -24.41 19.97 3.80
CA ASN A 217 -25.84 20.05 3.60
C ASN A 217 -26.16 21.51 3.34
N GLU A 218 -26.22 21.90 2.07
CA GLU A 218 -26.98 23.07 1.66
C GLU A 218 -28.46 22.64 1.70
N GLU A 219 -29.12 22.98 2.81
CA GLU A 219 -30.58 23.09 2.89
C GLU A 219 -31.09 24.24 2.00
#